data_AF-A0A0X3TQU9-F1
#
_entry.id   AF-A0A0X3TQU9-F1
#
_cell.length_a   1.000
_cell.length_b   1.000
_cell.length_c   1.000
_cell.angle_alpha   90.00
_cell.angle_beta   90.00
_cell.angle_gamma   90.00
#
_symmetry.space_group_name_H-M   'P 1'
#
loop_
_entity.id
_entity.type
_entity.pdbx_description
1 polymer ?
#
loop_
_entity_poly.entity_id
_entity_poly.type
_entity_poly.pdbx_seq_one_letter_code
_entity_poly.pdbx_strand_id
1 'polypeptide(L)'
;MSRNQWYSNQSQVFWTCKALLDGRTISHKTEIREVRGWRLGAIVHRLKSEYGWPILTEYRGPENVAYYSMKPGFDRAALRFPRSARSLNDGEAA
;
A
#
# COMPACT_ATOMS: atom_id res chain seq x y z
N MET A 1 -26.31 20.20 4.64
CA MET A 1 -25.23 20.10 3.64
C MET A 1 -24.52 18.75 3.79
N SER A 2 -24.87 17.78 2.94
CA SER A 2 -24.24 16.46 2.92
C SER A 2 -22.79 16.62 2.50
N ARG A 3 -21.85 16.34 3.42
CA ARG A 3 -20.43 16.18 3.07
C ARG A 3 -20.33 14.93 2.22
N ASN A 4 -20.46 15.09 0.90
CA ASN A 4 -20.11 14.06 -0.07
C ASN A 4 -18.62 13.78 0.12
N GLN A 5 -18.28 12.83 0.99
CA GLN A 5 -16.93 12.31 1.10
C GLN A 5 -16.68 11.53 -0.18
N TRP A 6 -16.16 12.21 -1.20
CA TRP A 6 -15.61 11.63 -2.42
C TRP A 6 -14.33 10.85 -2.07
N TYR A 7 -14.45 9.84 -1.20
CA TYR A 7 -13.50 8.74 -1.22
C TYR A 7 -13.87 7.93 -2.44
N SER A 8 -13.35 8.34 -3.60
CA SER A 8 -13.30 7.51 -4.78
C SER A 8 -12.90 6.10 -4.32
N ASN A 9 -13.77 5.12 -4.57
CA ASN A 9 -13.51 3.68 -4.59
C ASN A 9 -12.19 3.26 -3.90
N GLN A 10 -12.21 2.64 -2.70
CA GLN A 10 -11.03 2.25 -1.89
C GLN A 10 -9.71 2.55 -2.60
N SER A 11 -9.15 3.75 -2.37
CA SER A 11 -8.07 4.29 -3.22
C SER A 11 -6.94 3.27 -3.45
N GLN A 12 -6.27 3.31 -4.60
CA GLN A 12 -5.10 2.44 -4.88
C GLN A 12 -4.07 2.49 -3.73
N VAL A 13 -3.94 3.65 -3.06
CA VAL A 13 -3.11 3.83 -1.86
C VAL A 13 -3.63 2.99 -0.69
N PHE A 14 -4.93 3.02 -0.41
CA PHE A 14 -5.56 2.19 0.62
C PHE A 14 -5.33 0.71 0.35
N TRP A 15 -5.62 0.24 -0.87
CA TRP A 15 -5.41 -1.16 -1.25
C TRP A 15 -3.93 -1.57 -1.10
N THR A 16 -3.00 -0.72 -1.55
CA THR A 16 -1.55 -0.98 -1.42
C THR A 16 -1.14 -1.09 0.04
N CYS A 17 -1.56 -0.14 0.89
CA CYS A 17 -1.25 -0.15 2.32
C CYS A 17 -1.83 -1.39 2.99
N LYS A 18 -3.09 -1.76 2.67
CA LYS A 18 -3.75 -2.94 3.22
C LYS A 18 -3.02 -4.22 2.80
N ALA A 19 -2.75 -4.40 1.50
CA ALA A 19 -2.08 -5.59 1.00
C ALA A 19 -0.69 -5.78 1.63
N LEU A 20 0.07 -4.70 1.80
CA LEU A 20 1.36 -4.72 2.48
C LEU A 20 1.24 -5.10 3.97
N LEU A 21 0.27 -4.54 4.68
CA LEU A 21 0.01 -4.87 6.08
C LEU A 21 -0.48 -6.32 6.27
N ASP A 22 -1.25 -6.85 5.33
CA ASP A 22 -1.70 -8.25 5.29
C ASP A 22 -0.54 -9.23 4.99
N GLY A 23 0.70 -8.73 4.87
CA GLY A 23 1.88 -9.53 4.57
C GLY A 23 1.95 -10.02 3.13
N ARG A 24 1.12 -9.47 2.22
CA ARG A 24 1.11 -9.87 0.81
C ARG A 24 2.31 -9.28 0.08
N THR A 25 2.84 -10.06 -0.84
CA THR A 25 3.79 -9.57 -1.85
C THR A 25 3.01 -9.13 -3.09
N ILE A 26 3.10 -7.86 -3.45
CA ILE A 26 2.35 -7.26 -4.57
C ILE A 26 3.30 -6.76 -5.66
N SER A 27 2.87 -6.86 -6.91
CA SER A 27 3.57 -6.29 -8.07
C SER A 27 2.63 -5.43 -8.89
N HIS A 28 3.15 -4.69 -9.88
CA HIS A 28 2.31 -3.91 -10.80
C HIS A 28 1.23 -4.78 -11.48
N LYS A 29 1.55 -6.03 -11.80
CA LYS A 29 0.58 -6.99 -12.36
C LYS A 29 -0.56 -7.30 -11.38
N THR A 30 -0.26 -7.40 -10.09
CA THR A 30 -1.27 -7.59 -9.03
C THR A 30 -2.19 -6.37 -8.94
N GLU A 31 -1.63 -5.16 -8.94
CA GLU A 31 -2.40 -3.90 -8.89
C GLU A 31 -3.36 -3.77 -10.09
N ILE A 32 -2.87 -4.04 -11.31
CA ILE A 32 -3.70 -4.00 -12.53
C ILE A 32 -4.86 -4.99 -12.43
N ARG A 33 -4.60 -6.21 -11.95
CA ARG A 33 -5.60 -7.27 -11.87
C ARG A 33 -6.68 -6.97 -10.82
N GLU A 34 -6.30 -6.50 -9.64
CA GLU A 34 -7.22 -6.36 -8.50
C GLU A 34 -7.94 -5.02 -8.47
N VAL A 35 -7.24 -3.93 -8.77
CA VAL A 35 -7.77 -2.57 -8.63
C VAL A 35 -7.72 -1.75 -9.91
N ARG A 36 -7.38 -2.39 -11.04
CA ARG A 36 -7.24 -1.73 -12.36
C ARG A 36 -6.37 -0.48 -12.30
N GLY A 37 -5.35 -0.52 -11.43
CA GLY A 37 -4.43 0.59 -11.18
C GLY A 37 -3.09 0.43 -11.89
N TRP A 38 -2.34 1.52 -11.95
CA TRP A 38 -1.02 1.59 -12.60
C TRP A 38 0.00 2.40 -11.79
N ARG A 39 -0.34 2.81 -10.57
CA ARG A 39 0.45 3.77 -9.78
C ARG A 39 1.25 3.12 -8.64
N LEU A 40 1.30 1.79 -8.56
CA LEU A 40 1.95 1.08 -7.45
C LEU A 40 3.37 1.57 -7.15
N GLY A 41 4.23 1.67 -8.16
CA GLY A 41 5.61 2.15 -7.98
C GLY A 41 5.68 3.54 -7.36
N ALA A 42 4.84 4.47 -7.80
CA ALA A 42 4.77 5.82 -7.23
C ALA A 42 4.23 5.81 -5.79
N ILE A 43 3.23 4.97 -5.51
CA ILE A 43 2.69 4.79 -4.16
C ILE A 43 3.76 4.24 -3.22
N VAL A 44 4.43 3.16 -3.61
CA VAL A 44 5.50 2.54 -2.81
C VAL A 44 6.65 3.50 -2.59
N HIS A 45 7.08 4.23 -3.63
CA HIS A 45 8.13 5.24 -3.49
C HIS A 45 7.76 6.27 -2.43
N ARG A 46 6.53 6.80 -2.49
CA ARG A 46 6.03 7.78 -1.52
C ARG A 46 5.92 7.20 -0.10
N LEU A 47 5.45 5.96 0.04
CA LEU A 47 5.37 5.28 1.33
C LEU A 47 6.77 5.12 1.96
N LYS A 48 7.79 4.80 1.17
CA LYS A 48 9.18 4.73 1.64
C LYS A 48 9.73 6.10 2.02
N SER A 49 9.62 7.09 1.13
CA SER A 49 10.31 8.38 1.28
C SER A 49 9.62 9.35 2.23
N GLU A 50 8.29 9.49 2.18
CA GLU A 50 7.55 10.47 2.97
C GLU A 50 6.99 9.89 4.28
N TYR A 51 6.68 8.59 4.29
CA TYR A 51 6.01 7.92 5.41
C TYR A 51 6.92 6.94 6.17
N GLY A 52 8.13 6.67 5.66
CA GLY A 52 9.11 5.80 6.33
C GLY A 52 8.72 4.32 6.37
N TRP A 53 7.87 3.86 5.44
CA TRP A 53 7.43 2.46 5.44
C TRP A 53 8.59 1.54 5.07
N PRO A 54 8.87 0.48 5.87
CA PRO A 54 9.96 -0.45 5.63
C PRO A 54 9.57 -1.48 4.56
N ILE A 55 9.39 -1.03 3.32
CA ILE A 55 9.00 -1.87 2.18
C ILE A 55 10.26 -2.43 1.50
N LEU A 56 10.31 -3.74 1.34
CA LEU A 56 11.33 -4.43 0.55
C LEU A 56 10.92 -4.45 -0.93
N THR A 57 11.92 -4.40 -1.81
CA THR A 57 11.72 -4.53 -3.25
C THR A 57 12.62 -5.64 -3.75
N GLU A 58 12.00 -6.67 -4.33
CA GLU A 58 12.68 -7.79 -4.97
C GLU A 58 12.36 -7.77 -6.46
N TYR A 59 13.39 -7.81 -7.31
CA TYR A 59 13.20 -7.90 -8.75
C TYR A 59 13.28 -9.36 -9.19
N ARG A 60 12.27 -9.86 -9.90
CA ARG A 60 12.19 -11.26 -10.31
C ARG A 60 12.08 -11.42 -11.82
N GLY A 61 12.72 -12.47 -12.32
CA GLY A 61 12.66 -12.91 -13.71
C GLY A 61 13.48 -12.04 -14.68
N PRO A 62 13.56 -12.44 -15.96
CA PRO A 62 14.31 -11.71 -16.98
C PRO A 62 13.78 -10.30 -17.23
N GLU A 63 12.48 -10.10 -17.00
CA GLU A 63 11.79 -8.81 -17.15
C GLU A 63 12.02 -7.85 -15.96
N ASN A 64 12.79 -8.27 -14.94
CA ASN A 64 13.06 -7.50 -13.72
C ASN A 64 11.79 -6.90 -13.09
N VAL A 65 10.76 -7.73 -12.92
CA VAL A 65 9.49 -7.27 -12.35
C VAL A 65 9.68 -7.00 -10.86
N ALA A 66 9.32 -5.79 -10.42
CA ALA A 66 9.38 -5.40 -9.01
C ALA A 66 8.24 -6.04 -8.19
N TYR A 67 8.61 -6.73 -7.13
CA TYR A 67 7.74 -7.28 -6.10
C TYR A 67 7.99 -6.54 -4.79
N TYR A 68 6.91 -6.05 -4.19
CA TYR A 68 6.93 -5.25 -2.98
C TYR A 68 6.30 -6.01 -1.82
N SER A 69 6.96 -6.02 -0.68
CA SER A 69 6.47 -6.62 0.56
C SER A 69 6.93 -5.81 1.77
N MET A 70 6.28 -5.98 2.91
CA MET A 70 6.76 -5.40 4.16
C MET A 70 7.97 -6.17 4.68
N LYS A 71 8.95 -5.46 5.25
CA LYS A 71 10.06 -6.09 5.96
C LYS A 71 9.51 -6.94 7.12
N PRO A 72 9.90 -8.21 7.26
CA PRO A 72 9.49 -9.03 8.41
C PRO A 72 9.85 -8.35 9.74
N GLY A 73 8.95 -8.43 10.71
CA GLY A 73 9.15 -7.85 12.04
C GLY A 73 9.12 -6.32 12.09
N PHE A 74 8.51 -5.65 11.10
CA PHE A 74 8.29 -4.21 11.19
C PHE A 74 7.38 -3.86 12.37
N ASP A 75 7.67 -2.74 13.04
CA ASP A 75 6.80 -2.21 14.08
C ASP A 75 5.63 -1.46 13.45
N ARG A 76 4.43 -2.03 13.52
CA ARG A 76 3.20 -1.42 13.00
C ARG A 76 2.84 -0.13 13.75
N ALA A 77 3.10 -0.05 15.05
CA ALA A 77 2.73 1.11 15.86
C ALA A 77 3.57 2.35 15.49
N ALA A 78 4.79 2.15 14.99
CA ALA A 78 5.65 3.22 14.51
C ALA A 78 5.32 3.69 13.08
N LEU A 79 4.38 3.04 12.36
CA LEU A 79 4.06 3.40 10.98
C LEU A 79 3.22 4.68 10.90
N ARG A 80 3.65 5.59 10.01
CA ARG A 80 2.86 6.77 9.66
C ARG A 80 1.97 6.46 8.47
N PHE A 81 0.65 6.54 8.65
CA PHE A 81 -0.30 6.27 7.57
C PHE A 81 -0.59 7.51 6.71
N PRO A 82 -0.67 7.38 5.37
CA PRO A 82 -1.22 8.43 4.53
C PRO A 82 -2.70 8.68 4.86
N ARG A 83 -3.20 9.89 4.59
CA ARG A 83 -4.59 10.28 4.90
C ARG A 83 -5.63 9.30 4.34
N SER A 84 -5.38 8.77 3.15
CA SER A 84 -6.25 7.80 2.47
C SER A 84 -6.24 6.39 3.09
N ALA A 85 -5.26 6.08 3.94
CA ALA A 85 -5.12 4.78 4.61
C ALA A 85 -5.14 4.91 6.13
N ARG A 86 -5.52 6.07 6.68
CA ARG A 86 -5.53 6.33 8.12
C ARG A 86 -6.42 5.36 8.89
N SER A 87 -7.54 4.95 8.30
CA SER A 87 -8.45 3.95 8.89
C SER A 87 -7.82 2.56 9.08
N LEU A 88 -6.70 2.24 8.40
CA LEU A 88 -5.97 0.98 8.64
C LEU A 88 -5.14 1.02 9.94
N ASN A 89 -4.88 2.21 10.48
CA ASN A 89 -4.17 2.38 11.74
C ASN A 89 -5.08 2.17 12.94
N ASP A 90 -6.34 2.60 12.83
CA ASP A 90 -7.29 2.63 13.95
C ASP A 90 -7.77 1.23 14.35
N GLY A 91 -7.43 0.20 13.58
CA GLY A 91 -7.80 -1.18 13.83
C GLY A 91 -9.29 -1.43 13.61
N GLU A 92 -9.61 -2.59 13.04
CA GLU A 92 -10.91 -3.21 13.23
C GLU A 92 -11.15 -3.39 14.74
N ALA A 93 -11.82 -2.42 15.37
CA ALA A 93 -12.65 -2.65 16.53
C ALA A 93 -14.07 -2.92 16.02
N ALA A 94 -14.29 -4.10 15.44
CA ALA A 94 -15.61 -4.68 15.21
C ALA A 94 -15.49 -6.19 15.08
#